data_AF-A0A2G9T5K4-F1
#
_entry.id   AF-A0A2G9T5K4-F1
#
_cell.length_a   1.000
_cell.length_b   1.000
_cell.length_c   1.000
_cell.angle_alpha   90.00
_cell.angle_beta   90.00
_cell.angle_gamma   90.00
#
_symmetry.space_group_name_H-M   'P 1'
#
loop_
_entity.id
_entity.type
_entity.pdbx_description
1 polymer ?
#
loop_
_entity_poly.entity_id
_entity_poly.type
_entity_poly.pdbx_seq_one_letter_code
_entity_poly.pdbx_strand_id
1 'polypeptide(L)' 'GLGCRADRHENIGRGRIGKSGFKCIMDDERLNGIPLILETPEGDYPREMITLYSL' A
#
# COMPACT_ATOMS: atom_id res chain seq x y z
N GLY A 1 15.67 6.24 -7.43
CA GLY A 1 15.83 6.83 -6.07
C GLY A 1 14.64 7.71 -5.74
N LEU A 2 14.45 8.14 -4.48
CA LEU A 2 13.37 9.08 -4.14
C LEU A 2 13.56 10.40 -4.92
N GLY A 3 12.47 11.01 -5.40
CA GLY A 3 12.53 12.24 -6.20
C GLY A 3 12.99 12.05 -7.66
N CYS A 4 13.21 10.80 -8.12
CA CYS A 4 13.67 10.55 -9.50
C CYS A 4 12.57 10.54 -10.57
N ARG A 5 11.32 10.86 -10.20
CA ARG A 5 10.16 10.90 -11.12
C ARG A 5 9.95 9.60 -11.91
N ALA A 6 10.29 8.48 -11.30
CA ALA A 6 10.00 7.16 -11.86
C ALA A 6 8.80 6.56 -11.12
N ASP A 7 7.91 5.95 -11.87
CA ASP A 7 6.79 5.19 -11.34
C ASP A 7 7.23 3.75 -11.08
N ARG A 8 7.57 3.45 -9.83
CA ARG A 8 8.12 2.15 -9.42
C ARG A 8 7.35 1.67 -8.20
N HIS A 9 6.43 0.77 -8.45
CA HIS A 9 5.66 0.12 -7.40
C HIS A 9 6.55 -0.87 -6.64
N GLU A 10 6.23 -1.06 -5.38
CA GLU A 10 6.93 -1.98 -4.50
C GLU A 10 5.93 -2.57 -3.50
N ASN A 11 6.19 -3.80 -3.06
CA ASN A 11 5.33 -4.52 -2.13
C ASN A 11 5.11 -3.74 -0.82
N ILE A 12 3.99 -4.00 -0.15
CA ILE A 12 3.54 -3.25 1.03
C ILE A 12 4.62 -3.23 2.12
N GLY A 13 5.12 -2.04 2.45
CA GLY A 13 6.16 -1.84 3.45
C GLY A 13 7.58 -2.23 3.02
N ARG A 14 7.81 -2.52 1.74
CA ARG A 14 9.15 -2.73 1.15
C ARG A 14 9.67 -1.48 0.43
N GLY A 15 8.77 -0.59 0.00
CA GLY A 15 9.11 0.71 -0.60
C GLY A 15 9.43 1.82 0.42
N ARG A 16 9.60 3.05 -0.09
CA ARG A 16 9.97 4.22 0.74
C ARG A 16 8.81 4.92 1.45
N ILE A 17 7.56 4.62 1.08
CA ILE A 17 6.35 5.09 1.80
C ILE A 17 6.26 4.41 3.18
N GLY A 18 6.66 3.14 3.26
CA GLY A 18 6.60 2.34 4.48
C GLY A 18 5.17 2.00 4.90
N LYS A 19 5.03 1.15 5.93
CA LYS A 19 3.72 0.72 6.45
C LYS A 19 2.92 1.85 7.10
N SER A 20 3.58 2.86 7.67
CA SER A 20 2.92 4.01 8.30
C SER A 20 2.07 4.82 7.32
N GLY A 21 2.52 4.99 6.07
CA GLY A 21 1.72 5.67 5.04
C GLY A 21 0.45 4.90 4.70
N PHE A 22 0.54 3.57 4.60
CA PHE A 22 -0.63 2.72 4.38
C PHE A 22 -1.56 2.72 5.59
N LYS A 23 -1.04 2.73 6.83
CA LYS A 23 -1.87 2.85 8.03
C LYS A 23 -2.75 4.11 7.99
N CYS A 24 -2.20 5.25 7.58
CA CYS A 24 -3.01 6.47 7.42
C CYS A 24 -4.15 6.32 6.41
N ILE A 25 -3.98 5.52 5.35
CA ILE A 25 -5.03 5.24 4.36
C ILE A 25 -6.08 4.29 4.95
N MET A 26 -5.65 3.22 5.62
CA MET A 26 -6.55 2.21 6.19
C MET A 26 -7.38 2.74 7.36
N ASP A 27 -6.86 3.71 8.11
CA ASP A 27 -7.56 4.35 9.23
C ASP A 27 -8.49 5.52 8.79
N ASP A 28 -8.51 5.90 7.51
CA ASP A 28 -9.27 7.07 7.03
C ASP A 28 -10.71 6.70 6.63
N GLU A 29 -11.66 7.07 7.48
CA GLU A 29 -13.10 6.79 7.28
C GLU A 29 -13.67 7.33 5.97
N ARG A 30 -13.05 8.37 5.37
CA ARG A 30 -13.50 8.96 4.10
C ARG A 30 -13.33 8.01 2.92
N LEU A 31 -12.48 6.99 3.07
CA LEU A 31 -12.21 5.98 2.05
C LEU A 31 -13.09 4.73 2.20
N ASN A 32 -13.93 4.67 3.24
CA ASN A 32 -14.85 3.55 3.44
C ASN A 32 -15.80 3.37 2.25
N GLY A 33 -15.96 2.13 1.79
CA GLY A 33 -16.79 1.78 0.65
C GLY A 33 -16.16 2.09 -0.72
N ILE A 34 -14.97 2.67 -0.77
CA ILE A 34 -14.23 2.90 -2.02
C ILE A 34 -13.33 1.67 -2.30
N PRO A 35 -13.35 1.11 -3.52
CA PRO A 35 -12.42 0.05 -3.89
C PRO A 35 -10.97 0.54 -3.85
N LEU A 36 -10.12 -0.16 -3.10
CA LEU A 36 -8.67 0.07 -3.06
C LEU A 36 -7.97 -1.06 -3.85
N ILE A 37 -7.21 -0.69 -4.88
CA ILE A 37 -6.58 -1.65 -5.82
C ILE A 37 -5.09 -1.77 -5.51
N LEU A 38 -4.60 -3.00 -5.42
CA LEU A 38 -3.17 -3.29 -5.31
C LEU A 38 -2.57 -3.47 -6.71
N GLU A 39 -1.54 -2.68 -7.00
CA GLU A 39 -0.75 -2.75 -8.24
C GLU A 39 0.73 -3.08 -7.92
N THR A 40 0.96 -3.82 -6.84
CA THR A 40 2.28 -4.25 -6.39
C THR A 40 2.88 -5.30 -7.34
N PRO A 41 4.21 -5.32 -7.54
CA PRO A 41 4.85 -6.26 -8.46
C PRO A 41 4.87 -7.69 -7.91
N GLU A 42 4.58 -8.69 -8.77
CA GLU A 42 4.65 -10.14 -8.47
C GLU A 42 4.01 -10.52 -7.12
N GLY A 43 2.86 -9.93 -6.80
CA GLY A 43 2.31 -9.86 -5.44
C GLY A 43 1.65 -11.13 -4.93
N ASP A 44 1.99 -11.52 -3.69
CA ASP A 44 1.15 -12.36 -2.84
C ASP A 44 0.02 -11.49 -2.27
N TYR A 45 -0.95 -11.17 -3.13
CA TYR A 45 -2.04 -10.25 -2.80
C TYR A 45 -2.83 -10.67 -1.55
N PRO A 46 -3.15 -11.96 -1.32
CA PRO A 46 -3.80 -12.37 -0.08
C PRO A 46 -3.00 -11.95 1.17
N ARG A 47 -1.68 -12.17 1.19
CA ARG A 47 -0.83 -11.75 2.32
C ARG A 47 -0.78 -10.24 2.46
N GLU A 48 -0.70 -9.49 1.36
CA GLU A 48 -0.67 -8.03 1.39
C GLU A 48 -1.99 -7.44 1.88
N MET A 49 -3.13 -7.99 1.44
CA MET A 49 -4.45 -7.59 1.96
C MET A 49 -4.55 -7.86 3.46
N ILE A 50 -4.17 -9.05 3.93
CA ILE A 50 -4.15 -9.35 5.37
C ILE A 50 -3.26 -8.37 6.12
N THR A 51 -2.10 -8.05 5.56
CA THR A 51 -1.18 -7.07 6.17
C THR A 51 -1.88 -5.71 6.32
N LEU A 52 -2.53 -5.21 5.27
CA LEU A 52 -3.23 -3.93 5.29
C LEU A 52 -4.37 -3.88 6.32
N TYR A 53 -5.18 -4.94 6.41
CA TYR A 53 -6.26 -5.02 7.42
C TYR A 53 -5.75 -5.21 8.86
N SER A 54 -4.46 -5.53 9.04
CA SER A 54 -3.81 -5.64 10.36
C SER A 54 -3.08 -4.37 10.80
N LEU A 55 -2.94 -3.37 9.91
CA LEU A 55 -2.30 -2.09 10.23
C LEU A 55 -3.19 -1.25 11.14
#